data_AF-A0A536WUT5-F1
#
_entry.id   AF-A0A536WUT5-F1
#
_cell.length_a   1.000
_cell.length_b   1.000
_cell.length_c   1.000
_cell.angle_alpha   90.00
_cell.angle_beta   90.00
_cell.angle_gamma   90.00
#
_symmetry.space_group_name_H-M   'P 1'
#
loop_
_entity.id
_entity.type
_entity.pdbx_description
1 polymer ?
#
loop_
_entity_poly.entity_id
_entity_poly.type
_entity_poly.pdbx_seq_one_letter_code
_entity_poly.pdbx_strand_id
1 'polypeptide(L)'
;MAQPSPSYKAQPRKPKLQLPRGACDTHFHVFGPQSRFPFAPERSYTPTCDAPKETLFALHKHLGIERGVVVQSAAHGFDNSAAADLIAARPQRYRGVALVRAATGTLELARLHAPRASITWIIWAAATRSMRCSPWRRASRTSAGTCRSTSPARASPSSRRH
;
A
#
# COMPACT_ATOMS: atom_id res chain seq x y z
N MET A 1 9.72 -0.48 36.58
CA MET A 1 10.08 -1.17 35.32
C MET A 1 10.39 -0.11 34.29
N ALA A 2 11.57 -0.12 33.66
CA ALA A 2 11.92 0.87 32.64
C ALA A 2 11.03 0.67 31.41
N GLN A 3 10.46 1.77 30.90
CA GLN A 3 9.69 1.74 29.65
C GLN A 3 10.63 1.32 28.50
N PRO A 4 10.18 0.41 27.61
CA PRO A 4 11.00 -0.01 26.49
C PRO A 4 11.33 1.18 25.59
N SER A 5 12.60 1.26 25.15
CA SER A 5 13.06 2.33 24.28
C SER A 5 12.28 2.34 22.95
N PRO A 6 11.88 3.52 22.45
CA PRO A 6 11.12 3.60 21.23
C PRO A 6 11.93 3.22 19.99
N SER A 7 11.25 2.72 18.96
CA SER A 7 11.84 2.40 17.64
C SER A 7 12.25 3.64 16.84
N TYR A 8 11.95 4.85 17.35
CA TYR A 8 12.25 6.14 16.76
C TYR A 8 12.91 7.06 17.78
N LYS A 9 13.64 8.07 17.30
CA LYS A 9 14.25 9.08 18.16
C LYS A 9 13.15 10.01 18.71
N ALA A 10 12.87 9.93 20.02
CA ALA A 10 11.80 10.71 20.66
C ALA A 10 12.00 12.23 20.55
N GLN A 11 13.26 12.69 20.56
CA GLN A 11 13.62 14.10 20.45
C GLN A 11 14.63 14.28 19.30
N PRO A 12 14.18 14.30 18.04
CA PRO A 12 15.06 14.57 16.92
C PRO A 12 15.52 16.03 16.94
N ARG A 13 16.70 16.29 16.39
CA ARG A 13 17.17 17.68 16.21
C ARG A 13 16.42 18.31 15.05
N LYS A 14 16.16 19.62 15.15
CA LYS A 14 15.62 20.39 14.03
C LYS A 14 16.63 20.41 12.88
N PRO A 15 16.24 20.01 11.65
CA PRO A 15 17.11 20.11 10.49
C PRO A 15 17.49 21.57 10.20
N LYS A 16 18.72 21.80 9.74
CA LYS A 16 19.15 23.12 9.26
C LYS A 16 18.54 23.43 7.89
N LEU A 17 18.38 22.38 7.06
CA LEU A 17 17.73 22.46 5.76
C LEU A 17 16.25 22.79 5.95
N GLN A 18 15.79 23.88 5.33
CA GLN A 18 14.37 24.18 5.21
C GLN A 18 13.83 23.42 4.01
N LEU A 19 12.77 22.62 4.22
CA LEU A 19 12.12 21.90 3.14
C LEU A 19 11.30 22.89 2.27
N PRO A 20 11.23 22.67 0.95
CA PRO A 20 10.35 23.45 0.09
C PRO A 20 8.88 23.21 0.46
N ARG A 21 8.04 24.20 0.15
CA ARG A 21 6.59 24.09 0.35
C ARG A 21 6.04 22.84 -0.32
N GLY A 22 5.18 22.11 0.40
CA GLY A 22 4.58 20.88 -0.09
C GLY A 22 5.52 19.68 -0.11
N ALA A 23 6.65 19.71 0.60
CA ALA A 23 7.53 18.55 0.78
C ALA A 23 6.75 17.33 1.29
N CYS A 24 7.09 16.17 0.75
CA CYS A 24 6.39 14.91 1.00
C CYS A 24 7.35 13.87 1.56
N ASP A 25 6.99 13.26 2.69
CA ASP A 25 7.59 12.02 3.14
C ASP A 25 6.91 10.85 2.42
N THR A 26 7.65 10.16 1.56
CA THR A 26 7.09 9.09 0.73
C THR A 26 7.17 7.71 1.36
N HIS A 27 7.75 7.58 2.57
CA HIS A 27 7.92 6.28 3.20
C HIS A 27 8.04 6.38 4.73
N PHE A 28 6.94 6.12 5.42
CA PHE A 28 6.93 5.94 6.86
C PHE A 28 5.87 4.92 7.28
N HIS A 29 5.96 4.49 8.55
CA HIS A 29 5.01 3.57 9.17
C HIS A 29 4.41 4.21 10.43
N VAL A 30 3.20 3.79 10.79
CA VAL A 30 2.62 4.04 12.11
C VAL A 30 2.42 2.71 12.82
N PHE A 31 2.60 2.73 14.14
CA PHE A 31 2.47 1.56 15.00
C PHE A 31 1.50 1.86 16.13
N GLY A 32 0.37 1.15 16.13
CA GLY A 32 -0.60 1.27 17.21
C GLY A 32 -1.36 2.62 17.24
N PRO A 33 -1.99 2.96 18.38
CA PRO A 33 -1.81 2.28 19.67
C PRO A 33 -2.35 0.85 19.65
N GLN A 34 -1.63 -0.08 20.29
CA GLN A 34 -1.95 -1.52 20.24
C GLN A 34 -3.35 -1.86 20.79
N SER A 35 -3.87 -1.04 21.70
CA SER A 35 -5.22 -1.16 22.24
C SER A 35 -6.33 -0.96 21.20
N ARG A 36 -6.04 -0.25 20.10
CA ARG A 36 -6.97 0.00 18.99
C ARG A 36 -6.59 -0.77 17.72
N PHE A 37 -5.29 -0.88 17.47
CA PHE A 37 -4.72 -1.52 16.30
C PHE A 37 -3.73 -2.60 16.75
N PRO A 38 -4.18 -3.83 17.02
CA PRO A 38 -3.28 -4.90 17.45
C PRO A 38 -2.26 -5.23 16.36
N PHE A 39 -1.11 -5.75 16.77
CA PHE A 39 -0.14 -6.29 15.82
C PHE A 39 -0.59 -7.66 15.31
N ALA A 40 -0.18 -7.97 14.08
CA ALA A 40 -0.51 -9.24 13.45
C ALA A 40 0.15 -10.42 14.21
N PRO A 41 -0.55 -11.56 14.38
CA PRO A 41 0.05 -12.77 14.93
C PRO A 41 1.26 -13.24 14.11
N GLU A 42 1.16 -13.19 12.78
CA GLU A 42 2.19 -13.66 11.84
C GLU A 42 3.26 -12.60 11.48
N ARG A 43 3.41 -11.56 12.31
CA ARG A 43 4.35 -10.46 12.06
C ARG A 43 5.81 -10.95 12.03
N SER A 44 6.62 -10.36 11.15
CA SER A 44 8.06 -10.64 11.05
C SER A 44 8.89 -10.00 12.15
N TYR A 45 8.38 -8.95 12.80
CA TYR A 45 9.00 -8.29 13.94
C TYR A 45 7.94 -7.60 14.81
N THR A 46 8.30 -7.30 16.06
CA THR A 46 7.44 -6.56 17.00
C THR A 46 8.11 -5.24 17.35
N PRO A 47 7.50 -4.07 17.04
CA PRO A 47 7.94 -2.81 17.59
C PRO A 47 7.94 -2.83 19.12
N THR A 48 8.97 -2.27 19.74
CA THR A 48 9.12 -2.23 21.21
C THR A 48 8.16 -1.28 21.89
N CYS A 49 7.63 -0.30 21.15
CA CYS A 49 6.68 0.69 21.64
C CYS A 49 5.67 1.06 20.54
N ASP A 50 4.58 1.72 20.95
CA ASP A 50 3.67 2.36 20.03
C ASP A 50 4.29 3.64 19.44
N ALA A 51 3.97 3.88 18.17
CA ALA A 51 4.33 5.06 17.39
C ALA A 51 3.06 5.56 16.66
N PRO A 52 2.11 6.15 17.40
CA PRO A 52 0.81 6.49 16.85
C PRO A 52 0.88 7.70 15.92
N LYS A 53 -0.18 7.93 15.14
CA LYS A 53 -0.26 9.02 14.15
C LYS A 53 -0.03 10.41 14.76
N GLU A 54 -0.41 10.62 16.02
CA GLU A 54 -0.24 11.90 16.70
C GLU A 54 1.25 12.25 16.86
N THR A 55 2.08 11.26 17.21
CA THR A 55 3.54 11.41 17.29
C THR A 55 4.13 11.73 15.92
N LEU A 56 3.68 11.02 14.88
CA LEU A 56 4.11 11.30 13.51
C LEU A 56 3.72 12.71 13.07
N PHE A 57 2.51 13.17 13.39
CA PHE A 57 2.07 14.51 13.03
C PHE A 57 2.90 15.60 13.71
N ALA A 58 3.30 15.40 14.96
CA ALA A 58 4.23 16.28 15.66
C ALA A 58 5.61 16.27 15.00
N LEU A 59 6.10 15.09 14.60
CA LEU A 59 7.36 14.93 13.88
C LEU A 59 7.34 15.65 12.52
N HIS A 60 6.33 15.43 11.69
CA HIS A 60 6.20 16.11 10.39
C HIS A 60 6.14 17.62 10.54
N LYS A 61 5.40 18.13 11.55
CA LYS A 61 5.39 19.56 11.87
C LYS A 61 6.78 20.07 12.27
N HIS A 62 7.53 19.30 13.06
CA HIS A 62 8.88 19.65 13.48
C HIS A 62 9.87 19.69 12.31
N LEU A 63 9.75 18.74 11.37
CA LEU A 63 10.62 18.61 10.19
C LEU A 63 10.22 19.53 9.02
N GLY A 64 9.01 20.10 9.02
CA GLY A 64 8.48 20.90 7.91
C GLY A 64 7.91 20.07 6.77
N ILE A 65 7.50 18.82 7.03
CA ILE A 65 6.84 17.94 6.05
C ILE A 65 5.35 18.27 6.01
N GLU A 66 4.81 18.49 4.81
CA GLU A 66 3.41 18.87 4.62
C GLU A 66 2.52 17.72 4.16
N ARG A 67 3.08 16.77 3.39
CA ARG A 67 2.38 15.62 2.81
C ARG A 67 3.08 14.31 3.17
N GLY A 68 2.34 13.21 3.10
CA GLY A 68 2.93 11.90 3.40
C GLY A 68 2.29 10.74 2.67
N VAL A 69 3.09 9.69 2.42
CA VAL A 69 2.61 8.38 1.98
C VAL A 69 2.91 7.36 3.08
N VAL A 70 1.87 6.95 3.81
CA VAL A 70 1.99 5.89 4.81
C VAL A 70 2.10 4.55 4.12
N VAL A 71 3.10 3.75 4.49
CA VAL A 71 3.27 2.38 4.01
C VAL A 71 2.79 1.43 5.09
N GLN A 72 1.90 0.51 4.74
CA GLN A 72 1.46 -0.50 5.68
C GLN A 72 2.63 -1.35 6.15
N SER A 73 2.79 -1.50 7.46
CA SER A 73 3.85 -2.31 8.04
C SER A 73 3.45 -3.77 8.18
N ALA A 74 4.41 -4.67 7.93
CA ALA A 74 4.28 -6.08 8.25
C ALA A 74 3.97 -6.35 9.73
N ALA A 75 4.25 -5.40 10.64
CA ALA A 75 3.87 -5.50 12.05
C ALA A 75 2.34 -5.56 12.25
N HIS A 76 1.57 -4.86 11.42
CA HIS A 76 0.11 -4.92 11.41
C HIS A 76 -0.44 -5.89 10.33
N GLY A 77 0.45 -6.55 9.57
CA GLY A 77 0.09 -7.51 8.53
C GLY A 77 -0.87 -6.91 7.50
N PHE A 78 -1.96 -7.62 7.21
CA PHE A 78 -2.99 -7.19 6.25
C PHE A 78 -4.08 -6.28 6.85
N ASP A 79 -4.01 -5.98 8.16
CA ASP A 79 -4.93 -5.04 8.78
C ASP A 79 -4.44 -3.60 8.57
N ASN A 80 -4.98 -2.97 7.53
CA ASN A 80 -4.63 -1.60 7.14
C ASN A 80 -5.31 -0.52 8.01
N SER A 81 -5.98 -0.88 9.11
CA SER A 81 -6.79 0.05 9.90
C SER A 81 -5.99 1.20 10.51
N ALA A 82 -4.76 0.95 10.98
CA ALA A 82 -3.90 2.01 11.51
C ALA A 82 -3.50 3.05 10.44
N ALA A 83 -3.14 2.59 9.25
CA ALA A 83 -2.83 3.45 8.11
C ALA A 83 -4.07 4.23 7.64
N ALA A 84 -5.23 3.57 7.56
CA ALA A 84 -6.49 4.21 7.20
C ALA A 84 -6.93 5.27 8.22
N ASP A 85 -6.73 5.02 9.52
CA ASP A 85 -7.05 5.97 10.61
C ASP A 85 -6.15 7.23 10.57
N LEU A 86 -4.88 7.08 10.17
CA LEU A 86 -4.00 8.21 9.89
C LEU A 86 -4.51 9.06 8.72
N ILE A 87 -4.87 8.41 7.61
CA ILE A 87 -5.30 9.10 6.40
C ILE A 87 -6.63 9.81 6.64
N ALA A 88 -7.58 9.14 7.30
CA ALA A 88 -8.87 9.71 7.65
C ALA A 88 -8.75 10.96 8.55
N ALA A 89 -7.71 11.05 9.39
CA ALA A 89 -7.48 12.22 10.22
C ALA A 89 -7.04 13.46 9.41
N ARG A 90 -6.36 13.26 8.27
CA ARG A 90 -5.81 14.34 7.42
C ARG A 90 -5.87 13.96 5.93
N PRO A 91 -7.06 13.78 5.33
CA PRO A 91 -7.24 13.15 4.02
C PRO A 91 -6.70 13.99 2.85
N GLN A 92 -6.48 15.29 3.04
CA GLN A 92 -5.88 16.15 2.02
C GLN A 92 -4.35 16.10 2.00
N ARG A 93 -3.72 15.56 3.06
CA ARG A 93 -2.26 15.56 3.23
C ARG A 93 -1.62 14.17 3.08
N TYR A 94 -2.39 13.11 3.31
CA TYR A 94 -1.86 11.76 3.34
C TYR A 94 -2.50 10.83 2.31
N ARG A 95 -1.68 9.93 1.78
CA ARG A 95 -2.08 8.77 0.97
C ARG A 95 -1.48 7.51 1.56
N GLY A 96 -1.98 6.34 1.16
CA GLY A 96 -1.55 5.06 1.70
C GLY A 96 -1.05 4.07 0.66
N VAL A 97 -0.20 3.16 1.12
CA VAL A 97 0.12 1.89 0.47
C VAL A 97 -0.37 0.75 1.34
N ALA A 98 -1.29 -0.08 0.86
CA ALA A 98 -1.82 -1.22 1.60
C ALA A 98 -1.01 -2.49 1.35
N LEU A 99 -0.97 -3.34 2.38
CA LEU A 99 -0.73 -4.77 2.20
C LEU A 99 -2.07 -5.48 2.09
N VAL A 100 -2.24 -6.27 1.04
CA VAL A 100 -3.45 -7.09 0.86
C VAL A 100 -3.07 -8.53 0.54
N ARG A 101 -4.01 -9.44 0.82
CA ARG A 101 -3.84 -10.86 0.48
C ARG A 101 -3.96 -11.09 -1.01
N ALA A 102 -3.42 -12.23 -1.42
CA ALA A 102 -3.44 -12.66 -2.80
C ALA A 102 -4.85 -12.63 -3.43
N ALA A 103 -5.80 -13.19 -2.68
CA ALA A 103 -7.19 -13.38 -3.07
C ALA A 103 -8.12 -12.20 -2.68
N THR A 104 -7.58 -11.01 -2.39
CA THR A 104 -8.41 -9.87 -1.98
C THR A 104 -9.34 -9.46 -3.13
N GLY A 105 -10.65 -9.51 -2.90
CA GLY A 105 -11.66 -9.19 -3.90
C GLY A 105 -11.77 -7.69 -4.20
N THR A 106 -12.32 -7.36 -5.36
CA THR A 106 -12.44 -5.99 -5.88
C THR A 106 -13.18 -5.03 -4.95
N LEU A 107 -14.20 -5.52 -4.21
CA LEU A 107 -14.95 -4.69 -3.26
C LEU A 107 -14.06 -4.14 -2.13
N GLU A 108 -13.16 -4.98 -1.60
CA GLU A 108 -12.23 -4.56 -0.55
C GLU A 108 -11.18 -3.61 -1.12
N LEU A 109 -10.68 -3.86 -2.33
CA LEU A 109 -9.76 -2.93 -3.00
C LEU A 109 -10.41 -1.56 -3.23
N ALA A 110 -11.68 -1.53 -3.63
CA ALA A 110 -12.44 -0.29 -3.80
C ALA A 110 -12.63 0.44 -2.45
N ARG A 111 -12.90 -0.30 -1.37
CA ARG A 111 -13.00 0.26 -0.01
C ARG A 111 -11.68 0.91 0.43
N LEU A 112 -10.55 0.27 0.16
CA LEU A 112 -9.21 0.81 0.46
C LEU A 112 -8.88 2.03 -0.41
N HIS A 113 -9.34 2.06 -1.66
CA HIS A 113 -9.13 3.20 -2.56
C HIS A 113 -10.01 4.42 -2.22
N ALA A 114 -11.17 4.20 -1.59
CA ALA A 114 -12.13 5.26 -1.29
C ALA A 114 -11.49 6.43 -0.52
N PRO A 115 -11.98 7.68 -0.66
CA PRO A 115 -11.32 8.88 -0.13
C PRO A 115 -10.97 8.85 1.37
N ARG A 116 -11.74 8.12 2.17
CA ARG A 116 -11.50 7.98 3.60
C ARG A 116 -10.25 7.16 3.95
N ALA A 117 -9.89 6.20 3.10
CA ALA A 117 -8.66 5.42 3.22
C ALA A 117 -7.58 5.91 2.24
N SER A 118 -7.96 6.48 1.09
CA SER A 118 -7.12 7.04 0.02
C SER A 118 -5.84 6.23 -0.23
N ILE A 119 -5.96 4.90 -0.24
CA ILE A 119 -4.85 4.01 -0.57
C ILE A 119 -4.71 3.98 -2.08
N THR A 120 -3.53 4.36 -2.56
CA THR A 120 -3.26 4.55 -3.99
C THR A 120 -2.40 3.42 -4.55
N TRP A 121 -1.63 2.73 -3.70
CA TRP A 121 -0.80 1.60 -4.09
C TRP A 121 -1.11 0.37 -3.23
N ILE A 122 -1.00 -0.81 -3.84
CA ILE A 122 -1.26 -2.09 -3.20
C ILE A 122 -0.05 -2.99 -3.45
N ILE A 123 0.53 -3.54 -2.39
CA ILE A 123 1.54 -4.58 -2.49
C ILE A 123 0.86 -5.92 -2.27
N TRP A 124 0.97 -6.80 -3.26
CA TRP A 124 0.48 -8.17 -3.18
C TRP A 124 1.49 -9.01 -2.41
N ALA A 125 1.12 -9.46 -1.21
CA ALA A 125 1.89 -10.50 -0.57
C ALA A 125 1.55 -11.83 -1.26
N ALA A 126 2.38 -12.24 -2.21
CA ALA A 126 2.35 -13.61 -2.68
C ALA A 126 2.69 -14.52 -1.50
N ALA A 127 1.80 -15.44 -1.13
CA ALA A 127 2.19 -16.57 -0.32
C ALA A 127 3.33 -17.25 -1.08
N THR A 128 4.52 -17.30 -0.48
CA THR A 128 5.71 -17.94 -1.05
C THR A 128 5.49 -19.45 -1.16
N ARG A 129 4.73 -19.88 -2.16
CA ARG A 129 4.82 -21.20 -2.76
C ARG A 129 5.34 -20.99 -4.17
N SER A 130 6.66 -21.12 -4.30
CA SER A 130 7.37 -21.45 -5.54
C SER A 130 6.70 -20.92 -6.83
N MET A 131 6.77 -19.61 -7.06
CA MET A 131 6.62 -19.11 -8.43
C MET A 131 7.97 -19.27 -9.11
N ARG A 132 8.13 -20.35 -9.88
CA ARG A 132 9.14 -20.38 -10.94
C ARG A 132 8.90 -19.18 -11.84
N CYS A 133 9.86 -18.27 -11.89
CA CYS A 133 9.87 -17.16 -12.84
C CYS A 133 9.72 -17.71 -14.26
N SER A 134 8.60 -17.44 -14.92
CA SER A 134 8.56 -17.40 -16.37
C SER A 134 9.19 -16.07 -16.79
N PRO A 135 10.17 -16.04 -17.71
CA PRO A 135 10.81 -14.79 -18.10
C PRO A 135 9.78 -13.86 -18.75
N TRP A 136 9.59 -12.70 -18.12
CA TRP A 136 8.88 -11.56 -18.67
C TRP A 136 9.48 -11.20 -20.03
N ARG A 137 8.76 -11.50 -21.13
CA ARG A 137 9.12 -10.97 -22.45
C ARG A 137 8.82 -9.48 -22.45
N ARG A 138 9.90 -8.70 -22.55
CA ARG A 138 9.88 -7.26 -22.83
C ARG A 138 9.21 -7.06 -24.20
N ALA A 139 7.98 -6.52 -24.21
CA ALA A 139 7.36 -6.07 -25.45
C ALA A 139 8.09 -4.81 -25.93
N SER A 140 9.06 -4.99 -26.82
CA SER A 140 9.69 -3.91 -27.56
C SER A 140 8.71 -3.38 -28.61
N ARG A 141 8.40 -2.09 -28.52
CA ARG A 141 7.82 -1.28 -29.60
C ARG A 141 8.68 -1.43 -30.85
N THR A 142 8.09 -1.94 -31.93
CA THR A 142 8.45 -1.57 -33.30
C THR A 142 7.18 -1.51 -34.14
N SER A 143 7.16 -0.49 -34.98
CA SER A 143 6.09 0.02 -35.83
C SER A 143 5.64 -0.93 -36.94
N ALA A 144 4.39 -0.69 -37.37
CA ALA A 144 3.81 -0.94 -38.69
C ALA A 144 3.60 -2.40 -39.13
N GLY A 145 2.34 -2.77 -39.27
CA GLY A 145 1.90 -4.04 -39.85
C GLY A 145 0.41 -4.23 -39.68
N THR A 146 -0.38 -3.63 -40.56
CA THR A 146 -1.81 -3.86 -40.73
C THR A 146 -2.09 -5.36 -40.85
N CYS A 147 -2.93 -5.93 -39.99
CA CYS A 147 -3.54 -7.23 -40.27
C CYS A 147 -5.01 -7.21 -39.83
N ARG A 148 -5.88 -7.24 -40.83
CA ARG A 148 -7.33 -7.23 -40.77
C ARG A 148 -7.79 -8.63 -40.30
N SER A 149 -8.55 -8.70 -39.22
CA SER A 149 -9.20 -9.95 -38.78
C SER A 149 -10.67 -9.95 -39.20
N THR A 150 -11.03 -10.84 -40.14
CA THR A 150 -12.41 -11.31 -40.27
C THR A 150 -12.40 -12.82 -40.45
N SER A 151 -13.17 -13.48 -39.58
CA SER A 151 -13.21 -14.90 -39.21
C SER A 151 -13.35 -15.92 -40.34
N PRO A 152 -12.91 -17.17 -40.14
CA PRO A 152 -13.41 -18.30 -40.92
C PRO A 152 -14.74 -18.79 -40.33
N ALA A 153 -15.77 -18.84 -41.17
CA ALA A 153 -17.05 -19.48 -40.90
C ALA A 153 -16.86 -20.98 -40.68
N ARG A 154 -17.47 -21.52 -39.62
CA ARG A 154 -17.50 -22.95 -39.31
C ARG A 154 -18.70 -23.58 -40.01
N ALA A 155 -18.44 -24.39 -41.04
CA ALA A 155 -19.46 -25.22 -41.67
C ALA A 155 -19.87 -26.36 -40.73
N SER A 156 -21.17 -26.68 -40.71
CA SER A 156 -21.68 -27.97 -40.22
C SER A 156 -22.89 -28.39 -41.07
N PRO A 157 -23.10 -29.70 -41.26
CA PRO A 157 -23.79 -30.23 -42.43
C PRO A 157 -25.31 -30.37 -42.26
N SER A 158 -25.94 -30.56 -43.41
CA SER A 158 -27.36 -30.66 -43.69
C SER A 158 -28.10 -31.79 -42.97
N SER A 159 -29.37 -31.52 -42.64
CA SER A 159 -30.40 -32.54 -42.50
C SER A 159 -31.61 -32.17 -43.37
N ARG A 160 -31.93 -33.06 -44.32
CA ARG A 160 -33.17 -33.09 -45.12
C ARG A 160 -34.41 -32.95 -44.24
N ARG A 161 -35.44 -32.27 -44.75
CA ARG A 161 -36.83 -32.78 -44.83
C ARG A 161 -37.73 -31.85 -45.66
N HIS A 162 -38.54 -32.52 -46.48
CA HIS A 162 -39.69 -32.09 -47.29
C HIS A 162 -39.44 -31.21 -48.51
#